data_AF-A0A392SVQ5-F1
#
_entry.id   AF-A0A392SVQ5-F1
#
_cell.length_a   1.000
_cell.length_b   1.000
_cell.length_c   1.000
_cell.angle_alpha   90.00
_cell.angle_beta   90.00
_cell.angle_gamma   90.00
#
_symmetry.space_group_name_H-M   'P 1'
#
loop_
_entity.id
_entity.type
_entity.pdbx_description
1 polymer ?
#
loop_
_entity_poly.entity_id
_entity_poly.type
_entity_poly.pdbx_seq_one_letter_code
_entity_poly.pdbx_strand_id
1 'polypeptide(L)'
;LQQCVEAIGSKMSNEEAEVAVELLDSDGDGLVGLDDFVRFVEGGKEEEKVNDLREAFKMYEMEGFGCITPKSLKRMLGRLGEFRSVDECQAMIAKFDI
;
A
#
# COMPACT_ATOMS: atom_id res chain seq x y z
N LEU A 1 9.43 21.95 2.22
CA LEU A 1 9.30 20.58 1.66
C LEU A 1 10.38 19.64 2.16
N GLN A 2 11.67 19.91 1.93
CA GLN A 2 12.78 19.01 2.32
C GLN A 2 12.72 18.54 3.79
N GLN A 3 12.46 19.44 4.74
CA GLN A 3 12.34 19.11 6.16
C GLN A 3 11.05 18.33 6.54
N CYS A 4 9.97 18.48 5.78
CA CYS A 4 8.72 17.75 6.03
C CYS A 4 8.79 16.32 5.48
N VAL A 5 9.55 16.09 4.41
CA VAL A 5 9.78 14.76 3.82
C VAL A 5 10.86 13.98 4.58
N GLU A 6 11.86 14.66 5.16
CA GLU A 6 12.83 14.02 6.07
C GLU A 6 12.17 13.38 7.30
N ALA A 7 11.06 13.96 7.80
CA ALA A 7 10.30 13.39 8.91
C ALA A 7 9.60 12.07 8.56
N ILE A 8 9.47 11.74 7.27
CA ILE A 8 8.81 10.53 6.75
C ILE A 8 9.86 9.47 6.34
N GLY A 9 11.16 9.77 6.45
CA GLY A 9 12.22 8.75 6.47
C GLY A 9 12.93 8.48 5.14
N SER A 10 12.77 9.32 4.12
CA SER A 10 13.49 9.19 2.84
C SER A 10 14.29 10.45 2.50
N LYS A 11 15.58 10.27 2.19
CA LYS A 11 16.43 11.32 1.62
C LYS A 11 16.02 11.50 0.14
N MET A 12 15.16 12.48 -0.15
CA MET A 12 14.86 12.87 -1.53
C MET A 12 16.01 13.69 -2.13
N SER A 13 16.37 13.42 -3.39
CA SER A 13 17.29 14.26 -4.18
C SER A 13 16.59 15.54 -4.67
N ASN A 14 17.35 16.50 -5.20
CA ASN A 14 16.77 17.73 -5.75
C ASN A 14 15.88 17.43 -6.98
N GLU A 15 16.27 16.45 -7.79
CA GLU A 15 15.50 16.01 -8.95
C GLU A 15 14.18 15.38 -8.51
N GLU A 16 14.18 14.59 -7.44
CA GLU A 16 12.96 14.01 -6.87
C GLU A 16 12.06 15.06 -6.22
N ALA A 17 12.66 16.09 -5.60
CA ALA A 17 11.91 17.21 -5.03
C ALA A 17 11.23 18.05 -6.12
N GLU A 18 11.88 18.25 -7.27
CA GLU A 18 11.33 19.00 -8.41
C GLU A 18 10.15 18.25 -9.05
N VAL A 19 10.29 16.93 -9.24
CA VAL A 19 9.19 16.05 -9.70
C VAL A 19 8.05 16.03 -8.68
N ALA A 20 8.35 16.01 -7.38
CA ALA A 20 7.33 16.06 -6.35
C ALA A 20 6.58 17.41 -6.36
N VAL A 21 7.26 18.54 -6.56
CA VAL A 21 6.57 19.83 -6.68
C VAL A 21 5.65 19.82 -7.90
N GLU A 22 6.11 19.38 -9.07
CA GLU A 22 5.26 19.31 -10.27
C GLU A 22 4.02 18.40 -10.13
N LEU A 23 4.10 17.35 -9.32
CA LEU A 23 2.99 16.43 -9.10
C LEU A 23 1.98 16.92 -8.04
N LEU A 24 2.43 17.77 -7.11
CA LEU A 24 1.65 18.21 -5.95
C LEU A 24 1.09 19.61 -6.11
N ASP A 25 1.79 20.47 -6.83
CA ASP A 25 1.42 21.84 -7.15
C ASP A 25 0.14 21.86 -7.99
N SER A 26 -1.00 22.02 -7.32
CA SER A 26 -2.31 21.98 -7.97
C SER A 26 -2.75 23.34 -8.49
N ASP A 27 -2.15 24.43 -8.01
CA ASP A 27 -2.46 25.80 -8.41
C ASP A 27 -1.44 26.39 -9.40
N GLY A 28 -0.33 25.68 -9.65
CA GLY A 28 0.69 26.01 -10.63
C GLY A 28 1.60 27.15 -10.18
N ASP A 29 1.69 27.43 -8.89
CA ASP A 29 2.50 28.52 -8.34
C ASP A 29 4.00 28.15 -8.18
N GLY A 30 4.36 26.90 -8.46
CA GLY A 30 5.69 26.35 -8.35
C GLY A 30 6.10 26.02 -6.92
N LEU A 31 5.16 26.05 -5.98
CA LEU A 31 5.34 25.73 -4.57
C LEU A 31 4.30 24.67 -4.14
N VAL A 32 4.54 24.03 -3.00
CA VAL A 32 3.53 23.13 -2.39
C VAL A 32 2.99 23.87 -1.18
N GLY A 33 1.76 24.38 -1.32
CA GLY A 33 1.03 25.01 -0.25
C GLY A 33 0.56 24.02 0.82
N LEU A 34 -0.03 24.55 1.88
CA LEU A 34 -0.65 23.70 2.92
C LEU A 34 -1.79 22.86 2.33
N ASP A 35 -2.56 23.43 1.40
CA ASP A 35 -3.69 22.75 0.75
C ASP A 35 -3.21 21.60 -0.14
N ASP A 36 -2.16 21.84 -0.95
CA ASP A 36 -1.49 20.80 -1.75
C ASP A 36 -0.92 19.69 -0.87
N PHE A 37 -0.32 20.04 0.27
CA PHE A 37 0.21 19.07 1.22
C PHE A 37 -0.90 18.24 1.89
N VAL A 38 -2.02 18.85 2.27
CA VAL A 38 -3.16 18.14 2.84
C VAL A 38 -3.73 17.17 1.81
N ARG A 39 -3.96 17.64 0.57
CA ARG A 39 -4.44 16.80 -0.53
C ARG A 39 -3.46 15.67 -0.86
N PHE A 40 -2.16 15.93 -0.79
CA PHE A 40 -1.13 14.91 -0.94
C PHE A 40 -1.19 13.86 0.16
N VAL A 41 -1.28 14.27 1.42
CA VAL A 41 -1.32 13.34 2.55
C VAL A 41 -2.63 12.57 2.58
N GLU A 42 -3.75 13.16 2.14
CA GLU A 42 -5.05 12.49 2.05
C GLU A 42 -5.10 11.51 0.86
N GLY A 43 -4.66 11.94 -0.33
CA GLY A 43 -4.59 11.08 -1.51
C GLY A 43 -3.53 9.99 -1.40
N GLY A 44 -2.36 10.34 -0.88
CA GLY A 44 -1.25 9.43 -0.61
C GLY A 44 -1.61 8.36 0.40
N LYS A 45 -2.36 8.69 1.48
CA LYS A 45 -2.84 7.67 2.43
C LYS A 45 -3.75 6.64 1.80
N GLU A 46 -4.54 7.00 0.79
CA GLU A 46 -5.46 6.06 0.17
C GLU A 46 -4.75 5.20 -0.88
N GLU A 47 -3.89 5.81 -1.68
CA GLU A 47 -3.10 5.11 -2.70
C GLU A 47 -1.99 4.24 -2.10
N GLU A 48 -1.32 4.70 -1.04
CA GLU A 48 -0.36 3.92 -0.24
C GLU A 48 -1.07 2.74 0.44
N LYS A 49 -2.26 2.95 1.03
CA LYS A 49 -3.06 1.83 1.57
C LYS A 49 -3.44 0.81 0.51
N VAL A 50 -3.83 1.25 -0.69
CA VAL A 50 -4.17 0.33 -1.79
C VAL A 50 -2.92 -0.42 -2.25
N ASN A 51 -1.77 0.24 -2.32
CA ASN A 51 -0.50 -0.39 -2.64
C ASN A 51 -0.07 -1.39 -1.57
N ASP A 52 -0.15 -1.03 -0.29
CA ASP A 52 0.13 -1.92 0.85
C ASP A 52 -0.80 -3.13 0.85
N LEU A 53 -2.10 -2.92 0.62
CA LEU A 53 -3.07 -4.00 0.50
C LEU A 53 -2.76 -4.90 -0.71
N ARG A 54 -2.32 -4.32 -1.83
CA ARG A 54 -1.91 -5.07 -3.02
C ARG A 54 -0.64 -5.88 -2.77
N GLU A 55 0.34 -5.33 -2.06
CA GLU A 55 1.55 -6.04 -1.68
C GLU A 55 1.27 -7.15 -0.67
N ALA A 56 0.44 -6.87 0.33
CA ALA A 56 -0.06 -7.87 1.26
C ALA A 56 -0.77 -9.00 0.50
N PHE A 57 -1.67 -8.66 -0.44
CA PHE A 57 -2.37 -9.64 -1.27
C PHE A 57 -1.40 -10.52 -2.06
N LYS A 58 -0.40 -9.93 -2.72
CA LYS A 58 0.67 -10.68 -3.40
C LYS A 58 1.45 -11.60 -2.47
N MET A 59 1.61 -11.23 -1.20
CA MET A 59 2.27 -12.08 -0.21
C MET A 59 1.45 -13.35 0.12
N TYR A 60 0.12 -13.25 0.07
CA TYR A 60 -0.80 -14.40 0.22
C TYR A 60 -1.00 -15.16 -1.09
N GLU A 61 -0.91 -14.50 -2.24
CA GLU A 61 -1.07 -15.05 -3.58
C GLU A 61 0.26 -15.62 -4.10
N MET A 62 0.61 -16.83 -3.67
CA MET A 62 1.92 -17.43 -4.01
C MET A 62 1.93 -18.27 -5.30
N GLU A 63 0.77 -18.57 -5.88
CA GLU A 63 0.67 -19.51 -6.99
C GLU A 63 0.48 -18.86 -8.37
N GLY A 64 0.49 -17.52 -8.45
CA GLY A 64 0.39 -16.79 -9.72
C GLY A 64 -0.97 -16.90 -10.40
N PHE A 65 -2.00 -17.33 -9.66
CA PHE A 65 -3.38 -17.42 -10.14
C PHE A 65 -4.13 -16.09 -10.06
N GLY A 66 -3.53 -15.06 -9.47
CA GLY A 66 -4.19 -13.78 -9.20
C GLY A 66 -5.25 -13.85 -8.10
N CYS A 67 -5.33 -14.96 -7.37
CA CYS A 67 -6.30 -15.16 -6.29
C CYS A 67 -5.67 -15.87 -5.07
N ILE A 68 -6.18 -15.56 -3.88
CA ILE A 68 -5.80 -16.25 -2.64
C ILE A 68 -6.53 -17.59 -2.60
N THR A 69 -5.78 -18.69 -2.61
CA THR A 69 -6.35 -20.05 -2.52
C THR A 69 -6.37 -20.52 -1.06
N PRO A 70 -7.24 -21.47 -0.69
CA PRO A 70 -7.25 -22.03 0.67
C PRO A 70 -5.88 -22.60 1.09
N LYS A 71 -5.10 -23.11 0.14
CA LYS A 71 -3.74 -23.61 0.36
C LYS A 71 -2.74 -22.48 0.61
N SER A 72 -2.82 -21.40 -0.16
CA SER A 72 -1.91 -20.26 0.00
C SER A 72 -2.18 -19.51 1.30
N LEU A 73 -3.45 -19.34 1.67
CA LEU A 73 -3.88 -18.81 2.96
C LEU A 73 -3.39 -19.67 4.13
N LYS A 74 -3.60 -20.99 4.09
CA LYS A 74 -3.11 -21.93 5.12
C LYS A 74 -1.60 -21.83 5.32
N ARG A 75 -0.83 -21.77 4.22
CA ARG A 75 0.63 -21.66 4.28
C ARG A 75 1.07 -20.36 4.95
N MET A 76 0.41 -19.25 4.62
CA MET A 76 0.75 -17.95 5.20
C MET A 76 0.36 -17.86 6.67
N LEU A 77 -0.82 -18.37 7.06
CA LEU A 77 -1.19 -18.50 8.46
C LEU A 77 -0.16 -19.32 9.25
N GLY A 78 0.33 -20.43 8.68
CA GLY A 78 1.39 -21.23 9.28
C GLY A 78 2.70 -20.45 9.49
N ARG A 79 3.04 -19.50 8.61
CA ARG A 79 4.20 -18.60 8.77
C ARG A 79 4.00 -17.56 9.87
N LEU A 80 2.76 -17.19 10.17
CA LEU A 80 2.39 -16.29 11.27
C LEU A 80 2.24 -17.04 12.62
N GLY A 81 2.46 -18.36 12.63
CA GLY A 81 2.31 -19.20 13.81
C GLY A 81 0.88 -19.68 14.06
N GLU A 82 -0.06 -19.40 13.15
CA GLU A 82 -1.42 -19.92 13.20
C GLU A 82 -1.57 -21.18 12.36
N PHE A 83 -2.06 -22.27 12.97
CA PHE A 83 -2.38 -23.49 12.26
C PHE A 83 -3.88 -23.59 12.03
N ARG A 84 -4.27 -23.53 10.77
CA ARG A 84 -5.65 -23.75 10.31
C ARG A 84 -5.72 -24.92 9.34
N SER A 85 -6.83 -25.61 9.34
CA SER A 85 -7.14 -26.63 8.33
C SER A 85 -7.44 -25.98 6.97
N VAL A 86 -7.36 -26.77 5.89
CA VAL A 86 -7.69 -26.27 4.55
C VAL A 86 -9.17 -25.90 4.48
N ASP A 87 -10.04 -26.68 5.14
CA ASP A 87 -11.49 -26.46 5.18
C ASP A 87 -11.85 -25.15 5.90
N GLU A 88 -11.16 -24.83 7.00
CA GLU A 88 -11.31 -23.53 7.69
C GLU A 88 -10.85 -22.36 6.80
N CYS A 89 -9.74 -22.52 6.07
CA CYS A 89 -9.26 -21.51 5.13
C CYS A 89 -10.25 -21.30 3.98
N GLN A 90 -10.88 -22.37 3.50
CA GLN A 90 -11.91 -22.29 2.49
C GLN A 90 -13.18 -21.61 3.00
N ALA A 91 -13.61 -21.92 4.23
CA ALA A 91 -14.72 -21.22 4.87
C ALA A 91 -14.42 -19.73 5.13
N MET A 92 -13.17 -19.38 5.41
CA MET A 92 -12.75 -17.98 5.55
C MET A 92 -12.85 -17.25 4.22
N ILE A 93 -12.35 -17.82 3.12
CA ILE A 93 -12.43 -17.21 1.78
C ILE A 93 -13.90 -17.07 1.33
N ALA A 94 -14.70 -18.12 1.51
CA ALA A 94 -16.11 -18.14 1.11
C ALA A 94 -16.99 -17.10 1.83
N LYS A 95 -16.53 -16.48 2.93
CA LYS A 95 -17.24 -15.36 3.57
C LYS A 95 -17.06 -14.03 2.84
N PHE A 96 -16.02 -13.90 2.02
CA PHE A 96 -15.66 -12.66 1.34
C PHE A 96 -15.76 -12.76 -0.18
N ASP A 97 -15.83 -13.98 -0.72
CA ASP A 97 -16.08 -14.27 -2.14
C ASP A 97 -17.62 -14.27 -2.37
N ILE A 98 -18.17 -13.15 -2.90
CA ILE A 98 -19.61 -12.92 -3.16
C ILE A 98 -19.93 -13.14 -4.64
#